data_AF-A0A2G6TG26-F1
#
_entry.id   AF-A0A2G6TG26-F1
#
_cell.length_a   1.000
_cell.length_b   1.000
_cell.length_c   1.000
_cell.angle_alpha   90.00
_cell.angle_beta   90.00
_cell.angle_gamma   90.00
#
_symmetry.space_group_name_H-M   'P 1'
#
loop_
_entity.id
_entity.type
_entity.pdbx_description
1 polymer ?
#
loop_
_entity_poly.entity_id
_entity_poly.type
_entity_poly.pdbx_seq_one_letter_code
_entity_poly.pdbx_strand_id
1 'polypeptide(L)'
;MDFNDIQNAWNNEETNNVILPDNLEKIQEANTPLDKIRKNLKKEFIYQVLSIIFIGFIPTFYDFPPKMTTLYYLLFSLFVAVCIYYLAKFYFFYKRLSSITLKTKDNLYETYFDIRLNMELYKTFGFALTPFLILYLIGFLYLKFSEAPGFLSNDFTNYQLGALFSIVVFTMLFMGISLEWWVHKFYGKFAKEIKKVIDELKEE
;
A
#
# COMPACT_ATOMS: atom_id res chain seq x y z
N MET A 1 0.52 -39.88 47.12
CA MET A 1 1.14 -39.66 45.80
C MET A 1 2.37 -38.83 46.02
N ASP A 2 3.53 -39.45 45.79
CA ASP A 2 4.83 -38.80 45.94
C ASP A 2 5.19 -38.07 44.64
N PHE A 3 6.01 -37.03 44.70
CA PHE A 3 6.38 -36.21 43.53
C PHE A 3 7.10 -37.06 42.47
N ASN A 4 7.82 -38.09 42.92
CA ASN A 4 8.46 -39.09 42.08
C ASN A 4 7.47 -39.94 41.28
N ASP A 5 6.26 -40.21 41.81
CA ASP A 5 5.24 -40.98 41.08
C ASP A 5 4.70 -40.18 39.89
N ILE A 6 4.51 -38.87 40.08
CA ILE A 6 4.03 -37.94 39.04
C ILE A 6 5.11 -37.77 37.96
N GLN A 7 6.37 -37.63 38.36
CA GLN A 7 7.48 -37.48 37.42
C GLN A 7 7.74 -38.77 36.62
N ASN A 8 7.60 -39.94 37.26
CA ASN A 8 7.68 -41.22 36.57
C ASN A 8 6.50 -41.44 35.62
N ALA A 9 5.28 -41.04 36.00
CA ALA A 9 4.13 -41.10 35.09
C ALA A 9 4.32 -40.20 33.86
N TRP A 10 4.82 -38.97 34.06
CA TRP A 10 5.09 -38.01 32.98
C TRP A 10 6.21 -38.47 32.03
N ASN A 11 7.27 -39.09 32.56
CA ASN A 11 8.38 -39.59 31.75
C ASN A 11 8.06 -40.93 31.03
N ASN A 12 7.06 -41.68 31.52
CA ASN A 12 6.59 -42.93 30.89
C ASN A 12 5.48 -42.69 29.85
N GLU A 13 4.91 -41.49 29.76
CA GLU A 13 4.15 -41.08 28.58
C GLU A 13 5.14 -40.85 27.44
N GLU A 14 5.10 -41.69 26.41
CA GLU A 14 5.89 -41.51 25.18
C GLU A 14 5.49 -40.20 24.49
N THR A 15 6.12 -39.09 24.87
CA THR A 15 5.96 -37.77 24.21
C THR A 15 6.46 -37.76 22.75
N ASN A 16 7.01 -38.87 22.25
CA ASN A 16 7.57 -39.00 20.92
C ASN A 16 6.52 -39.11 19.80
N ASN A 17 5.24 -39.31 20.13
CA ASN A 17 4.15 -39.41 19.16
C ASN A 17 3.06 -38.35 19.40
N VAL A 18 3.44 -37.11 19.71
CA VAL A 18 2.51 -35.98 19.51
C VAL A 18 2.42 -35.76 18.00
N ILE A 19 1.49 -36.47 17.36
CA ILE A 19 1.11 -36.23 15.96
C ILE A 19 0.49 -34.83 15.95
N LEU A 20 1.28 -33.82 15.61
CA LEU A 20 0.74 -32.51 15.28
C LEU A 20 -0.26 -32.74 14.15
N PRO A 21 -1.50 -32.23 14.27
CA PRO A 21 -2.44 -32.31 13.17
C PRO A 21 -1.78 -31.72 11.91
N ASP A 22 -1.79 -32.42 10.78
CA ASP A 22 -1.15 -31.96 9.52
C ASP A 22 -1.60 -30.53 9.13
N ASN A 23 -2.81 -30.15 9.54
CA ASN A 23 -3.37 -28.82 9.35
C ASN A 23 -2.58 -27.68 10.06
N LEU A 24 -1.89 -27.96 11.16
CA LEU A 24 -1.18 -26.96 11.98
C LEU A 24 0.14 -26.56 11.33
N GLU A 25 0.87 -27.53 10.78
CA GLU A 25 2.11 -27.29 10.05
C GLU A 25 1.83 -26.51 8.75
N LYS A 26 0.77 -26.88 8.02
CA LYS A 26 0.30 -26.16 6.83
C LYS A 26 -0.12 -24.72 7.12
N ILE A 27 -0.85 -24.48 8.21
CA ILE A 27 -1.21 -23.10 8.63
C ILE A 27 0.05 -22.29 8.99
N GLN A 28 1.09 -22.93 9.54
CA GLN A 28 2.34 -22.25 9.84
C GLN A 28 3.09 -21.78 8.58
N GLU A 29 3.01 -22.51 7.46
CA GLU A 29 3.62 -22.09 6.19
C GLU A 29 3.08 -20.73 5.71
N ALA A 30 1.80 -20.43 5.97
CA ALA A 30 1.17 -19.15 5.62
C ALA A 30 1.66 -17.96 6.46
N ASN A 31 2.36 -18.17 7.58
CA ASN A 31 2.96 -17.07 8.36
C ASN A 31 4.11 -16.38 7.60
N THR A 32 4.87 -17.12 6.79
CA THR A 32 5.98 -16.56 6.00
C THR A 32 5.52 -15.53 4.96
N PRO A 33 4.54 -15.80 4.07
CA PRO A 33 4.01 -14.80 3.15
C PRO A 33 3.30 -13.65 3.89
N LEU A 34 2.62 -13.94 5.01
CA LEU A 34 2.00 -12.92 5.84
C LEU A 34 3.03 -11.93 6.42
N ASP A 35 4.17 -12.42 6.90
CA ASP A 35 5.26 -11.58 7.40
C ASP A 35 5.89 -10.72 6.32
N LYS A 36 5.97 -11.22 5.08
CA LYS A 36 6.42 -10.41 3.93
C LYS A 36 5.45 -9.28 3.65
N ILE A 37 4.13 -9.53 3.68
CA ILE A 37 3.10 -8.50 3.54
C ILE A 37 3.24 -7.44 4.65
N ARG A 38 3.38 -7.85 5.92
CA ARG A 38 3.58 -6.92 7.05
C ARG A 38 4.82 -6.04 6.87
N LYS A 39 5.94 -6.63 6.44
CA LYS A 39 7.18 -5.89 6.17
C LYS A 39 7.01 -4.88 5.03
N ASN A 40 6.30 -5.25 3.97
CA ASN A 40 6.01 -4.36 2.86
C ASN A 40 5.12 -3.19 3.30
N LEU A 41 4.02 -3.46 4.01
CA LEU A 41 3.12 -2.42 4.53
C LEU A 41 3.86 -1.40 5.41
N LYS A 42 4.72 -1.89 6.32
CA LYS A 42 5.50 -1.00 7.20
C LYS A 42 6.43 -0.11 6.41
N LYS A 43 7.14 -0.67 5.42
CA LYS A 43 8.06 0.10 4.57
C LYS A 43 7.31 1.11 3.72
N GLU A 44 6.23 0.70 3.06
CA GLU A 44 5.41 1.59 2.23
C GLU A 44 4.82 2.74 3.05
N PHE A 45 4.34 2.48 4.27
CA PHE A 45 3.85 3.53 5.16
C PHE A 45 4.94 4.58 5.44
N ILE A 46 6.16 4.14 5.77
CA ILE A 46 7.29 5.05 6.03
C ILE A 46 7.65 5.84 4.76
N TYR A 47 7.79 5.17 3.62
CA TYR A 47 8.12 5.83 2.35
C TYR A 47 7.04 6.83 1.94
N GLN A 48 5.77 6.54 2.19
CA GLN A 48 4.68 7.43 1.84
C GLN A 48 4.66 8.68 2.72
N VAL A 49 4.88 8.53 4.03
CA VAL A 49 5.02 9.68 4.94
C VAL A 49 6.21 10.55 4.53
N LEU A 50 7.37 9.94 4.25
CA LEU A 50 8.55 10.68 3.76
C LEU A 50 8.28 11.37 2.42
N SER A 51 7.56 10.73 1.51
CA SER A 51 7.22 11.31 0.20
C SER A 51 6.29 12.51 0.33
N ILE A 52 5.29 12.46 1.23
CA ILE A 52 4.40 13.61 1.49
C ILE A 52 5.20 14.80 2.01
N ILE A 53 6.12 14.55 2.95
CA ILE A 53 7.01 15.59 3.48
C ILE A 53 7.87 16.18 2.36
N PHE A 54 8.50 15.33 1.54
CA PHE A 54 9.34 15.77 0.42
C PHE A 54 8.57 16.61 -0.59
N ILE A 55 7.34 16.19 -0.95
CA ILE A 55 6.46 16.95 -1.84
C ILE A 55 6.19 18.33 -1.24
N GLY A 56 5.92 18.45 0.06
CA GLY A 56 5.68 19.74 0.72
C GLY A 56 6.83 20.76 0.61
N PHE A 57 8.06 20.31 0.35
CA PHE A 57 9.23 21.17 0.15
C PHE A 57 9.51 21.53 -1.32
N ILE A 58 8.75 21.00 -2.28
CA ILE A 58 8.95 21.30 -3.72
C ILE A 58 8.99 22.81 -4.01
N PRO A 59 8.08 23.67 -3.49
CA PRO A 59 8.12 25.10 -3.79
C PRO A 59 9.43 25.79 -3.39
N THR A 60 10.11 25.27 -2.36
CA THR A 60 11.37 25.81 -1.84
C THR A 60 12.56 25.49 -2.76
N PHE A 61 12.50 24.39 -3.53
CA PHE A 61 13.58 24.00 -4.45
C PHE A 61 13.52 24.70 -5.81
N TYR A 62 12.35 25.22 -6.18
CA TYR A 62 12.08 25.75 -7.53
C TYR A 62 11.67 27.23 -7.54
N ASP A 63 11.88 27.95 -6.42
CA ASP A 63 11.64 29.40 -6.29
C ASP A 63 10.29 29.87 -6.86
N PHE A 64 9.20 29.22 -6.44
CA PHE A 64 7.87 29.52 -6.95
C PHE A 64 7.45 30.99 -6.68
N PRO A 65 6.82 31.68 -7.65
CA PRO A 65 6.25 33.00 -7.41
C PRO A 65 5.24 32.99 -6.26
N PRO A 66 5.11 34.07 -5.46
CA PRO A 66 4.27 34.07 -4.25
C PRO A 66 2.82 33.60 -4.47
N LYS A 67 2.20 33.98 -5.59
CA LYS A 67 0.83 33.56 -5.93
C LYS A 67 0.72 32.05 -6.21
N MET A 68 1.73 31.47 -6.87
CA MET A 68 1.82 30.04 -7.16
C MET A 68 2.06 29.24 -5.90
N THR A 69 2.91 29.73 -5.00
CA THR A 69 3.20 29.09 -3.71
C THR A 69 1.92 28.98 -2.85
N THR A 70 1.10 30.03 -2.80
CA THR A 70 -0.19 29.99 -2.09
C THR A 70 -1.14 28.94 -2.69
N LEU A 71 -1.28 28.91 -4.02
CA LEU A 71 -2.13 27.93 -4.70
C LEU A 71 -1.61 26.50 -4.48
N TYR A 72 -0.29 26.31 -4.52
CA TYR A 72 0.36 25.04 -4.25
C TYR A 72 0.01 24.53 -2.86
N TYR A 73 0.20 25.35 -1.81
CA TYR A 73 -0.08 24.90 -0.43
C TYR A 73 -1.57 24.68 -0.16
N LEU A 74 -2.47 25.40 -0.86
CA LEU A 74 -3.90 25.11 -0.82
C LEU A 74 -4.19 23.71 -1.37
N LEU A 75 -3.70 23.40 -2.58
CA LEU A 75 -3.86 22.06 -3.18
C LEU A 75 -3.17 20.97 -2.35
N PHE A 76 -1.99 21.27 -1.81
CA PHE A 76 -1.24 20.38 -0.92
C PHE A 76 -2.02 20.06 0.35
N SER A 77 -2.73 21.03 0.93
CA SER A 77 -3.57 20.77 2.11
C SER A 77 -4.68 19.75 1.84
N LEU A 78 -5.32 19.83 0.67
CA LEU A 78 -6.36 18.89 0.24
C LEU A 78 -5.76 17.51 -0.05
N PHE A 79 -4.61 17.47 -0.72
CA PHE A 79 -3.85 16.25 -0.97
C PHE A 79 -3.45 15.55 0.34
N VAL A 80 -2.96 16.31 1.32
CA VAL A 80 -2.59 15.80 2.66
C VAL A 80 -3.81 15.27 3.39
N ALA A 81 -4.97 15.94 3.32
CA ALA A 81 -6.19 15.46 3.95
C ALA A 81 -6.61 14.07 3.41
N VAL A 82 -6.56 13.89 2.08
CA VAL A 82 -6.79 12.58 1.45
C VAL A 82 -5.76 11.56 1.92
N CYS A 83 -4.47 11.93 1.93
CA CYS A 83 -3.40 11.05 2.39
C CYS A 83 -3.61 10.59 3.84
N ILE A 84 -3.96 11.50 4.76
CA ILE A 84 -4.19 11.18 6.17
C ILE A 84 -5.31 10.16 6.32
N TYR A 85 -6.42 10.35 5.61
CA TYR A 85 -7.55 9.41 5.66
C TYR A 85 -7.13 7.98 5.28
N TYR A 86 -6.41 7.82 4.17
CA TYR A 86 -5.97 6.51 3.72
C TYR A 86 -4.84 5.94 4.57
N LEU A 87 -3.86 6.76 4.97
CA LEU A 87 -2.78 6.34 5.87
C LEU A 87 -3.31 5.86 7.22
N ALA A 88 -4.35 6.50 7.77
CA ALA A 88 -5.01 6.02 8.98
C ALA A 88 -5.60 4.62 8.77
N LYS A 89 -6.31 4.38 7.66
CA LYS A 89 -6.82 3.04 7.32
C LYS A 89 -5.70 2.02 7.14
N PHE A 90 -4.60 2.38 6.47
CA PHE A 90 -3.41 1.53 6.36
C PHE A 90 -2.81 1.18 7.71
N TYR A 91 -2.72 2.16 8.62
CA TYR A 91 -2.20 1.95 9.95
C TYR A 91 -3.08 1.01 10.79
N PHE A 92 -4.40 1.20 10.77
CA PHE A 92 -5.32 0.30 11.45
C PHE A 92 -5.25 -1.12 10.89
N PHE A 93 -5.18 -1.25 9.56
CA PHE A 93 -4.99 -2.53 8.90
C PHE A 93 -3.67 -3.20 9.31
N TYR A 94 -2.56 -2.47 9.27
CA TYR A 94 -1.26 -2.96 9.69
C TYR A 94 -1.28 -3.42 11.15
N LYS A 95 -1.88 -2.64 12.05
CA LYS A 95 -2.00 -2.99 13.47
C LYS A 95 -2.80 -4.29 13.66
N ARG A 96 -3.95 -4.42 12.98
CA ARG A 96 -4.75 -5.65 13.00
C ARG A 96 -3.95 -6.83 12.46
N LEU A 97 -3.32 -6.67 11.31
CA LEU A 97 -2.51 -7.70 10.68
C LEU A 97 -1.33 -8.13 11.57
N SER A 98 -0.69 -7.20 12.28
CA SER A 98 0.44 -7.48 13.16
C SER A 98 0.05 -8.19 14.46
N SER A 99 -1.20 -8.07 14.91
CA SER A 99 -1.70 -8.78 16.10
C SER A 99 -2.17 -10.20 15.82
N ILE A 100 -2.39 -10.56 14.55
CA ILE A 100 -2.87 -11.89 14.17
C ILE A 100 -1.72 -12.89 14.24
N THR A 101 -1.87 -13.96 15.01
CA THR A 101 -1.10 -15.20 14.78
C THR A 101 -2.03 -16.19 14.12
N LEU A 102 -1.66 -16.67 12.93
CA LEU A 102 -2.41 -17.70 12.21
C LEU A 102 -2.30 -19.01 13.01
N LYS A 103 -3.30 -19.28 13.84
CA LYS A 103 -3.39 -20.49 14.67
C LYS A 103 -4.61 -21.34 14.31
N THR A 104 -5.55 -20.80 13.55
CA THR A 104 -6.81 -21.45 13.16
C THR A 104 -7.12 -21.18 11.70
N LYS A 105 -7.88 -22.09 11.08
CA LYS A 105 -8.37 -21.97 9.70
C LYS A 105 -9.21 -20.71 9.49
N ASP A 106 -10.08 -20.37 10.44
CA ASP A 106 -10.94 -19.18 10.37
C ASP A 106 -10.12 -17.88 10.32
N ASN A 107 -9.08 -17.77 11.16
CA ASN A 107 -8.18 -16.61 11.15
C ASN A 107 -7.43 -16.48 9.81
N LEU A 108 -7.10 -17.60 9.16
CA LEU A 108 -6.43 -17.62 7.86
C LEU A 108 -7.36 -17.11 6.75
N TYR A 109 -8.61 -17.55 6.73
CA TYR A 109 -9.62 -17.05 5.79
C TYR A 109 -9.86 -15.55 5.96
N GLU A 110 -10.11 -15.10 7.19
CA GLU A 110 -10.35 -13.69 7.49
C GLU A 110 -9.15 -12.83 7.05
N THR A 111 -7.93 -13.25 7.40
CA THR A 111 -6.69 -12.56 7.02
C THR A 111 -6.53 -12.45 5.50
N TYR A 112 -6.87 -13.51 4.74
CA TYR A 112 -6.81 -13.48 3.29
C TYR A 112 -7.79 -12.47 2.68
N PHE A 113 -9.05 -12.45 3.15
CA PHE A 113 -10.04 -11.49 2.69
C PHE A 113 -9.63 -10.06 3.04
N ASP A 114 -9.08 -9.87 4.24
CA ASP A 114 -8.54 -8.61 4.72
C ASP A 114 -7.40 -8.07 3.84
N ILE A 115 -6.46 -8.92 3.46
CA ILE A 115 -5.38 -8.57 2.51
C ILE A 115 -5.98 -8.17 1.17
N ARG A 116 -6.98 -8.91 0.65
CA ARG A 116 -7.64 -8.54 -0.61
C ARG A 116 -8.36 -7.21 -0.54
N LEU A 117 -9.06 -6.95 0.55
CA LEU A 117 -9.73 -5.67 0.77
C LEU A 117 -8.72 -4.53 0.83
N ASN A 118 -7.59 -4.72 1.51
CA ASN A 118 -6.54 -3.72 1.59
C ASN A 118 -5.87 -3.45 0.23
N MET A 119 -5.68 -4.49 -0.61
CA MET A 119 -5.20 -4.33 -1.98
C MET A 119 -6.11 -3.42 -2.82
N GLU A 120 -7.43 -3.61 -2.75
CA GLU A 120 -8.37 -2.73 -3.47
C GLU A 120 -8.36 -1.31 -2.90
N LEU A 121 -8.28 -1.17 -1.57
CA LEU A 121 -8.16 0.13 -0.91
C LEU A 121 -6.88 0.87 -1.31
N TYR A 122 -5.77 0.16 -1.52
CA TYR A 122 -4.52 0.71 -2.06
C TYR A 122 -4.74 1.28 -3.47
N LYS A 123 -5.43 0.55 -4.35
CA LYS A 123 -5.74 1.03 -5.70
C LYS A 123 -6.60 2.27 -5.64
N THR A 124 -7.68 2.25 -4.85
CA THR A 124 -8.57 3.41 -4.68
C THR A 124 -7.80 4.62 -4.17
N PHE A 125 -6.88 4.43 -3.23
CA PHE A 125 -6.01 5.50 -2.76
C PHE A 125 -5.16 6.08 -3.91
N GLY A 126 -4.48 5.23 -4.68
CA GLY A 126 -3.70 5.67 -5.83
C GLY A 126 -4.52 6.43 -6.86
N PHE A 127 -5.72 5.95 -7.19
CA PHE A 127 -6.64 6.64 -8.10
C PHE A 127 -7.13 7.98 -7.54
N ALA A 128 -7.37 8.07 -6.23
CA ALA A 128 -7.75 9.32 -5.57
C ALA A 128 -6.63 10.37 -5.61
N LEU A 129 -5.36 9.94 -5.69
CA LEU A 129 -4.21 10.83 -5.82
C LEU A 129 -3.94 11.29 -7.26
N THR A 130 -4.41 10.54 -8.27
CA THR A 130 -4.17 10.85 -9.69
C THR A 130 -4.56 12.28 -10.10
N PRO A 131 -5.72 12.84 -9.70
CA PRO A 131 -6.07 14.21 -10.04
C PRO A 131 -5.07 15.24 -9.47
N PHE A 132 -4.56 15.04 -8.26
CA PHE A 132 -3.56 15.92 -7.67
C PHE A 132 -2.24 15.85 -8.42
N LEU A 133 -1.81 14.65 -8.82
CA LEU A 133 -0.62 14.47 -9.65
C LEU A 133 -0.74 15.22 -10.97
N ILE A 134 -1.89 15.10 -11.65
CA ILE A 134 -2.17 15.83 -12.90
C ILE A 134 -2.09 17.35 -12.67
N LEU A 135 -2.72 17.87 -11.60
CA LEU A 135 -2.69 19.29 -11.28
C LEU A 135 -1.27 19.79 -11.01
N TYR A 136 -0.46 19.03 -10.27
CA TYR A 136 0.94 19.39 -10.03
C TYR A 136 1.78 19.39 -11.31
N LEU A 137 1.58 18.40 -12.19
CA LEU A 137 2.27 18.36 -13.49
C LEU A 137 1.89 19.55 -14.36
N ILE A 138 0.61 19.90 -14.43
CA ILE A 138 0.12 21.08 -15.17
C ILE A 138 0.71 22.36 -14.58
N GLY A 139 0.72 22.51 -13.25
CA GLY A 139 1.32 23.66 -12.57
C GLY A 139 2.81 23.79 -12.86
N PHE A 140 3.54 22.68 -12.85
CA PHE A 140 4.97 22.66 -13.16
C PHE A 140 5.28 23.02 -14.62
N LEU A 141 4.49 22.51 -15.57
CA LEU A 141 4.60 22.90 -16.98
C LEU A 141 4.37 24.39 -17.14
N TYR A 142 3.32 24.93 -16.50
CA TYR A 142 3.02 26.35 -16.58
C TYR A 142 4.19 27.20 -16.08
N LEU A 143 4.82 26.82 -14.97
CA LEU A 143 6.01 27.51 -14.47
C LEU A 143 7.16 27.47 -15.47
N LYS A 144 7.46 26.29 -16.04
CA LYS A 144 8.52 26.13 -17.04
C LYS A 144 8.25 26.91 -18.32
N PHE A 145 7.01 26.98 -18.76
CA PHE A 145 6.63 27.74 -19.95
C PHE A 145 6.58 29.25 -19.70
N SER A 146 6.28 29.69 -18.48
CA SER A 146 6.32 31.11 -18.10
C SER A 146 7.73 31.71 -18.12
N GLU A 147 8.78 30.89 -18.04
CA GLU A 147 10.17 31.31 -18.19
C GLU A 147 10.57 31.60 -19.65
N ALA A 148 9.77 31.13 -20.64
CA ALA A 148 10.04 31.32 -22.06
C ALA A 148 9.46 32.67 -22.56
N PRO A 149 10.27 33.55 -23.17
CA PRO A 149 9.78 34.83 -23.69
C PRO A 149 8.78 34.60 -24.84
N GLY A 150 7.60 35.22 -24.75
CA GLY A 150 6.54 35.17 -25.76
C GLY A 150 5.37 34.22 -25.46
N PHE A 151 5.39 33.48 -24.35
CA PHE A 151 4.33 32.52 -24.00
C PHE A 151 3.04 33.16 -23.46
N LEU A 152 3.14 34.34 -22.83
CA LEU A 152 2.00 35.12 -22.33
C LEU A 152 1.37 36.01 -23.42
N SER A 153 1.45 35.62 -24.70
CA SER A 153 0.49 36.13 -25.69
C SER A 153 -0.87 35.51 -25.37
N ASN A 154 -1.93 36.32 -25.33
CA ASN A 154 -3.25 36.07 -24.72
C ASN A 154 -4.00 34.75 -25.03
N ASP A 155 -3.49 33.86 -25.89
CA ASP A 155 -4.17 32.64 -26.33
C ASP A 155 -3.31 31.38 -26.17
N PHE A 156 -3.90 30.30 -25.63
CA PHE A 156 -3.29 28.97 -25.66
C PHE A 156 -3.12 28.50 -27.10
N THR A 157 -1.90 28.15 -27.49
CA THR A 157 -1.65 27.57 -28.81
C THR A 157 -2.19 26.14 -28.88
N ASN A 158 -2.69 25.69 -30.04
CA ASN A 158 -3.14 24.30 -30.27
C ASN A 158 -2.12 23.24 -29.81
N TYR A 159 -0.82 23.53 -29.97
CA TYR A 159 0.26 22.67 -29.48
C TYR A 159 0.28 22.52 -27.95
N GLN A 160 0.06 23.62 -27.21
CA GLN A 160 0.02 23.61 -25.74
C GLN A 160 -1.20 22.84 -25.22
N LEU A 161 -2.36 23.03 -25.87
CA LEU A 161 -3.56 22.26 -25.56
C LEU A 161 -3.35 20.76 -25.84
N GLY A 162 -2.72 20.42 -26.96
CA GLY A 162 -2.33 19.04 -27.28
C GLY A 162 -1.39 18.42 -26.25
N ALA A 163 -0.39 19.18 -25.78
CA ALA A 163 0.53 18.73 -24.74
C ALA A 163 -0.16 18.51 -23.39
N LEU A 164 -1.04 19.43 -22.96
CA LEU A 164 -1.83 19.29 -21.74
C LEU A 164 -2.72 18.05 -21.81
N PHE A 165 -3.45 17.87 -22.91
CA PHE A 165 -4.31 16.72 -23.13
C PHE A 165 -3.51 15.41 -23.10
N SER A 166 -2.36 15.38 -23.79
CA SER A 166 -1.46 14.22 -23.81
C SER A 166 -0.99 13.86 -22.41
N ILE A 167 -0.60 14.83 -21.59
CA ILE A 167 -0.15 14.58 -20.21
C ILE A 167 -1.27 14.04 -19.34
N VAL A 168 -2.49 14.56 -19.45
CA VAL A 168 -3.65 14.04 -18.71
C VAL A 168 -3.91 12.58 -19.08
N VAL A 169 -4.02 12.28 -20.37
CA VAL A 169 -4.30 10.92 -20.87
C VAL A 169 -3.19 9.97 -20.49
N PHE A 170 -1.93 10.36 -20.72
CA PHE A 170 -0.77 9.55 -20.38
C PHE A 170 -0.70 9.25 -18.89
N THR A 171 -0.87 10.26 -18.03
CA THR A 171 -0.83 10.09 -16.58
C THR A 171 -1.94 9.16 -16.09
N MET A 172 -3.16 9.31 -16.63
CA MET A 172 -4.29 8.47 -16.26
C MET A 172 -4.07 6.99 -16.65
N LEU A 173 -3.62 6.73 -17.87
CA LEU A 173 -3.31 5.37 -18.35
C LEU A 173 -2.14 4.76 -17.58
N PHE A 174 -1.06 5.54 -17.40
CA PHE A 174 0.13 5.10 -16.68
C PHE A 174 -0.18 4.75 -15.23
N MET A 175 -0.97 5.58 -14.53
CA MET A 175 -1.39 5.31 -13.16
C MET A 175 -2.23 4.04 -13.05
N GLY A 176 -3.18 3.82 -13.97
CA GLY A 176 -4.02 2.62 -13.97
C GLY A 176 -3.19 1.33 -14.09
N ILE A 177 -2.25 1.29 -15.03
CA ILE A 177 -1.39 0.12 -15.26
C ILE A 177 -0.40 -0.05 -14.09
N SER A 178 0.23 1.04 -13.65
CA SER A 178 1.27 0.99 -12.62
C SER A 178 0.72 0.55 -11.26
N LEU A 179 -0.47 1.03 -10.88
CA LEU A 179 -1.10 0.64 -9.61
C LEU A 179 -1.49 -0.83 -9.60
N GLU A 180 -2.11 -1.32 -10.67
CA GLU A 180 -2.50 -2.74 -10.76
C GLU A 180 -1.27 -3.65 -10.70
N TRP A 181 -0.21 -3.29 -11.43
CA TRP A 181 1.04 -4.02 -11.42
C TRP A 181 1.73 -3.99 -10.05
N TRP A 182 1.78 -2.84 -9.39
CA TRP A 182 2.41 -2.67 -8.08
C TRP A 182 1.70 -3.53 -7.02
N VAL A 183 0.38 -3.44 -6.96
CA VAL A 183 -0.44 -4.21 -6.02
C VAL A 183 -0.28 -5.71 -6.26
N HIS A 184 -0.31 -6.16 -7.52
CA HIS A 184 -0.13 -7.56 -7.85
C HIS A 184 1.24 -8.09 -7.42
N LYS A 185 2.29 -7.31 -7.62
CA LYS A 185 3.67 -7.70 -7.35
C LYS A 185 3.98 -7.76 -5.85
N PHE A 186 3.58 -6.74 -5.09
CA PHE A 186 3.93 -6.62 -3.67
C PHE A 186 2.96 -7.32 -2.72
N TYR A 187 1.72 -7.55 -3.16
CA TYR A 187 0.66 -8.13 -2.34
C TYR A 187 0.01 -9.35 -2.99
N GLY A 188 -0.34 -9.26 -4.27
CA GLY A 188 -1.05 -10.31 -4.99
C GLY A 188 -0.31 -11.66 -5.02
N LYS A 189 1.02 -11.64 -5.17
CA LYS A 189 1.85 -12.86 -5.11
C LYS A 189 1.70 -13.59 -3.76
N PHE A 190 1.83 -12.87 -2.65
CA PHE A 190 1.74 -13.46 -1.31
C PHE A 190 0.31 -13.84 -0.95
N ALA A 191 -0.69 -13.08 -1.41
CA ALA A 191 -2.09 -13.45 -1.25
C ALA A 191 -2.42 -14.77 -1.96
N LYS A 192 -1.83 -15.04 -3.13
CA LYS A 192 -1.97 -16.33 -3.84
C LYS A 192 -1.32 -17.48 -3.06
N GLU A 193 -0.15 -17.26 -2.45
CA GLU A 193 0.49 -18.26 -1.59
C GLU A 193 -0.40 -18.62 -0.39
N ILE A 194 -0.98 -17.60 0.28
CA ILE A 194 -1.95 -17.82 1.37
C ILE A 194 -3.20 -18.55 0.86
N LYS A 195 -3.70 -18.21 -0.33
CA LYS A 195 -4.85 -18.89 -0.94
C LYS A 195 -4.58 -20.38 -1.19
N LYS A 196 -3.36 -20.73 -1.62
CA LYS A 196 -3.00 -22.13 -1.87
C LYS A 196 -3.10 -22.97 -0.59
N VAL A 197 -2.58 -22.46 0.53
CA VAL A 197 -2.70 -23.10 1.86
C VAL A 197 -4.18 -23.25 2.26
N ILE A 198 -4.98 -22.22 2.00
CA ILE A 198 -6.43 -22.24 2.26
C ILE A 198 -7.16 -23.34 1.47
N ASP A 199 -6.81 -23.52 0.20
CA ASP A 199 -7.41 -24.51 -0.70
C ASP A 199 -6.97 -25.93 -0.31
N GLU A 200 -5.70 -26.14 0.07
CA GLU A 200 -5.19 -27.42 0.59
C GLU A 200 -5.88 -27.86 1.89
N LEU A 201 -6.20 -26.91 2.78
CA LEU A 201 -6.94 -27.18 4.03
C LEU A 201 -8.44 -27.47 3.80
N LYS A 202 -8.95 -27.29 2.57
CA LYS A 202 -10.34 -27.60 2.19
C LYS A 202 -10.48 -28.97 1.55
N GLU A 203 -9.41 -29.49 0.97
CA GLU A 203 -9.37 -30.81 0.33
C GLU A 203 -9.15 -31.95 1.35
N GLU A 204 -8.77 -31.61 2.58
CA GLU A 204 -8.83 -32.47 3.79
C GLU A 204 -10.17 -32.36 4.52
#